data_AF-A0A6N9VFL1-F1
#
_entry.id   AF-A0A6N9VFL1-F1
#
_cell.length_a   1.000
_cell.length_b   1.000
_cell.length_c   1.000
_cell.angle_alpha   90.00
_cell.angle_beta   90.00
_cell.angle_gamma   90.00
#
_symmetry.space_group_name_H-M   'P 1'
#
loop_
_entity.id
_entity.type
_entity.pdbx_description
1 polymer ?
#
loop_
_entity_poly.entity_id
_entity_poly.type
_entity_poly.pdbx_seq_one_letter_code
_entity_poly.pdbx_strand_id
1 'polypeptide(L)'
;MTRRLSVAERHAAAEKDLLLEDIADQSSWDQFLVEQAALTFGRLHADFSCNDLRDVLPGMGHGFLGAAINSLRSGGIIRHTGRTVPSTSLATHGHRLAVWELSDKGRRLAVERTARAQGRAA
;
A
#
# COMPACT_ATOMS: atom_id res chain seq x y z
N MET A 1 23.61 15.30 9.46
CA MET A 1 22.73 14.12 9.56
C MET A 1 21.42 14.45 8.85
N THR A 2 21.20 13.90 7.66
CA THR A 2 19.92 14.05 6.95
C THR A 2 18.87 13.25 7.72
N ARG A 3 17.85 13.94 8.26
CA ARG A 3 16.73 13.32 8.98
C ARG A 3 16.05 12.29 8.05
N ARG A 4 15.92 11.04 8.49
CA ARG A 4 15.22 9.98 7.75
C ARG A 4 13.72 10.25 7.82
N LEU A 5 13.06 10.44 6.68
CA LEU A 5 11.62 10.68 6.61
C LEU A 5 10.85 9.45 7.09
N SER A 6 9.81 9.67 7.89
CA SER A 6 8.82 8.65 8.24
C SER A 6 8.02 8.21 7.01
N VAL A 7 7.30 7.09 7.11
CA VAL A 7 6.44 6.59 6.01
C VAL A 7 5.47 7.67 5.54
N ALA A 8 4.74 8.30 6.47
CA ALA A 8 3.82 9.38 6.14
C ALA A 8 4.52 10.56 5.45
N GLU A 9 5.71 10.96 5.94
CA GLU A 9 6.49 12.04 5.33
C GLU A 9 7.01 11.66 3.93
N ARG A 10 7.44 10.42 3.70
CA ARG A 10 7.84 9.93 2.36
C ARG A 10 6.67 9.98 1.39
N HIS A 11 5.50 9.52 1.82
CA HIS A 11 4.27 9.54 1.02
C HIS A 11 3.77 10.97 0.75
N ALA A 12 3.93 11.87 1.71
CA ALA A 12 3.58 13.27 1.56
C ALA A 12 4.61 14.07 0.74
N ALA A 13 5.87 13.65 0.70
CA ALA A 13 6.96 14.30 -0.04
C ALA A 13 7.14 13.76 -1.46
N ALA A 14 6.52 12.62 -1.80
CA ALA A 14 6.60 12.08 -3.14
C ALA A 14 5.93 13.02 -4.14
N GLU A 15 6.74 13.59 -5.03
CA GLU A 15 6.32 14.52 -6.07
C GLU A 15 5.48 13.86 -7.17
N LYS A 16 5.47 12.53 -7.31
CA LYS A 16 4.66 11.82 -8.31
C LYS A 16 3.59 10.99 -7.62
N ASP A 17 2.34 11.41 -7.78
CA ASP A 17 1.16 10.58 -7.52
C ASP A 17 0.82 9.86 -8.82
N LEU A 18 1.36 8.66 -8.98
CA LEU A 18 1.04 7.76 -10.09
C LEU A 18 -0.34 7.13 -9.84
N LEU A 19 -1.19 7.04 -10.87
CA LEU A 19 -2.42 6.25 -10.80
C LEU A 19 -2.05 4.76 -10.66
N LEU A 20 -2.97 3.92 -10.19
CA LEU A 20 -2.71 2.48 -10.01
C LEU A 20 -2.24 1.82 -11.33
N GLU A 21 -2.79 2.29 -12.45
CA GLU A 21 -2.44 1.94 -13.83
C GLU A 21 -0.99 2.36 -14.17
N ASP A 22 -0.58 3.58 -13.82
CA ASP A 22 0.80 4.05 -14.02
C ASP A 22 1.82 3.37 -13.08
N ILE A 23 1.37 2.88 -11.93
CA ILE A 23 2.17 2.06 -10.99
C ILE A 23 2.34 0.64 -11.56
N ALA A 24 1.29 0.08 -12.17
CA ALA A 24 1.32 -1.24 -12.80
C ALA A 24 2.34 -1.31 -13.95
N ASP A 25 2.50 -0.21 -14.69
CA ASP A 25 3.41 -0.08 -15.84
C ASP A 25 4.88 0.22 -15.49
N GLN A 26 5.25 0.29 -14.20
CA GLN A 26 6.63 0.53 -13.81
C GLN A 26 7.54 -0.68 -14.13
N SER A 27 8.64 -0.42 -14.83
CA SER A 27 9.67 -1.43 -15.17
C SER A 27 10.51 -1.90 -13.97
N SER A 28 10.42 -1.20 -12.84
CA SER A 28 11.09 -1.53 -11.58
C SER A 28 10.12 -1.38 -10.42
N TRP A 29 9.96 -2.45 -9.65
CA TRP A 29 9.13 -2.46 -8.45
C TRP A 29 9.98 -2.25 -7.21
N ASP A 30 9.45 -1.46 -6.28
CA ASP A 30 10.04 -1.27 -4.97
C ASP A 30 8.97 -1.30 -3.87
N GLN A 31 9.42 -1.28 -2.62
CA GLN A 31 8.54 -1.24 -1.47
C GLN A 31 7.60 -0.03 -1.51
N PHE A 32 8.06 1.12 -2.01
CA PHE A 32 7.30 2.36 -1.99
C PHE A 32 6.11 2.31 -2.95
N LEU A 33 6.27 1.78 -4.16
CA LEU A 33 5.19 1.56 -5.11
C LEU A 33 4.12 0.60 -4.56
N VAL A 34 4.53 -0.46 -3.85
CA VAL A 34 3.58 -1.38 -3.20
C VAL A 34 2.87 -0.72 -2.02
N GLU A 35 3.54 0.16 -1.27
CA GLU A 35 2.88 0.99 -0.25
C GLU A 35 1.80 1.90 -0.88
N GLN A 36 2.07 2.47 -2.06
CA GLN A 36 1.09 3.31 -2.79
C GLN A 36 -0.14 2.52 -3.26
N ALA A 37 0.09 1.33 -3.83
CA ALA A 37 -0.98 0.46 -4.26
C ALA A 37 -1.87 0.06 -3.07
N ALA A 38 -1.28 -0.29 -1.92
CA ALA A 38 -2.02 -0.64 -0.72
C ALA A 38 -2.87 0.52 -0.17
N LEU A 39 -2.34 1.76 -0.18
CA LEU A 39 -3.10 2.95 0.20
C LEU A 39 -4.28 3.21 -0.73
N THR A 40 -4.05 3.07 -2.04
CA THR A 40 -5.08 3.28 -3.06
C THR A 40 -6.18 2.22 -2.94
N PHE A 41 -5.79 0.96 -2.78
CA PHE A 41 -6.70 -0.16 -2.58
C PHE A 41 -7.52 0.01 -1.30
N GLY A 42 -6.87 0.28 -0.17
CA GLY A 42 -7.54 0.49 1.12
C GLY A 42 -8.45 1.72 1.19
N ARG A 43 -8.36 2.64 0.22
CA ARG A 43 -9.33 3.74 0.07
C ARG A 43 -10.63 3.27 -0.58
N LEU A 44 -10.53 2.35 -1.55
CA LEU A 44 -11.66 1.82 -2.32
C LEU A 44 -12.34 0.65 -1.59
N HIS A 45 -11.60 -0.06 -0.73
CA HIS A 45 -12.06 -1.23 -0.01
C HIS A 45 -11.95 -1.02 1.50
N ALA A 46 -13.00 -1.36 2.25
CA ALA A 46 -13.04 -1.16 3.70
C ALA A 46 -11.96 -1.96 4.45
N ASP A 47 -11.63 -3.14 3.94
CA ASP A 47 -10.56 -4.01 4.42
C ASP A 47 -9.87 -4.72 3.26
N PHE A 48 -8.66 -5.24 3.51
CA PHE A 48 -7.86 -5.95 2.53
C PHE A 48 -6.78 -6.82 3.17
N SER A 49 -6.29 -7.80 2.42
CA SER A 49 -5.21 -8.70 2.77
C SER A 49 -4.10 -8.68 1.70
N CYS A 50 -3.01 -9.40 1.95
CA CYS A 50 -1.99 -9.58 0.91
C CYS A 50 -2.47 -10.42 -0.28
N ASN A 51 -3.59 -11.16 -0.18
CA ASN A 51 -4.16 -11.83 -1.35
C ASN A 51 -4.76 -10.79 -2.30
N ASP A 52 -5.60 -9.89 -1.78
CA ASP A 52 -6.27 -8.86 -2.58
C ASP A 52 -5.25 -7.96 -3.30
N LEU A 53 -4.14 -7.63 -2.62
CA LEU A 53 -3.06 -6.87 -3.25
C LEU A 53 -2.30 -7.67 -4.32
N ARG A 54 -2.17 -9.00 -4.19
CA ARG A 54 -1.53 -9.82 -5.26
C ARG A 54 -2.35 -9.83 -6.53
N ASP A 55 -3.67 -9.72 -6.42
CA ASP A 55 -4.58 -9.75 -7.57
C ASP A 55 -4.50 -8.47 -8.41
N VAL A 56 -4.10 -7.35 -7.80
CA VAL A 56 -3.98 -6.05 -8.49
C VAL A 56 -2.54 -5.64 -8.81
N LEU A 57 -1.55 -6.32 -8.20
CA LEU A 57 -0.13 -6.06 -8.43
C LEU A 57 0.44 -7.06 -9.45
N PRO A 58 1.30 -6.63 -10.39
CA PRO A 58 2.05 -7.57 -11.21
C PRO A 58 2.98 -8.41 -10.33
N GLY A 59 3.33 -9.61 -10.81
CA GLY A 59 4.13 -10.58 -10.03
C GLY A 59 5.44 -10.01 -9.45
N MET A 60 6.06 -9.04 -10.13
CA MET A 60 7.26 -8.34 -9.66
C MET A 60 7.05 -7.56 -8.36
N GLY A 61 5.83 -7.06 -8.10
CA GLY A 61 5.48 -6.36 -6.87
C GLY A 61 5.25 -7.29 -5.67
N HIS A 62 4.99 -8.59 -5.91
CA HIS A 62 4.59 -9.52 -4.83
C HIS A 62 5.69 -9.71 -3.79
N GLY A 63 6.97 -9.65 -4.21
CA GLY A 63 8.13 -9.79 -3.31
C GLY A 63 8.22 -8.67 -2.27
N PHE A 64 7.63 -7.51 -2.52
CA PHE A 64 7.70 -6.34 -1.63
C PHE A 64 6.51 -6.23 -0.66
N LEU A 65 5.47 -7.05 -0.82
CA LEU A 65 4.24 -6.98 -0.01
C LEU A 65 4.50 -7.07 1.50
N GLY A 66 5.34 -8.01 1.93
CA GLY A 66 5.67 -8.17 3.35
C GLY A 66 6.32 -6.91 3.93
N ALA A 67 7.28 -6.34 3.20
CA ALA A 67 7.98 -5.12 3.61
C ALA A 67 7.05 -3.91 3.63
N ALA A 68 6.21 -3.74 2.60
CA ALA A 68 5.25 -2.65 2.50
C ALA A 68 4.21 -2.70 3.63
N ILE A 69 3.58 -3.85 3.87
CA ILE A 69 2.60 -4.02 4.96
C ILE A 69 3.24 -3.75 6.32
N ASN A 70 4.45 -4.27 6.56
CA ASN A 70 5.14 -4.02 7.82
C ASN A 70 5.46 -2.52 8.00
N SER A 71 5.85 -1.83 6.92
CA SER A 71 6.13 -0.39 6.95
C SER A 71 4.86 0.42 7.25
N LEU A 72 3.77 0.15 6.55
CA LEU A 72 2.48 0.82 6.74
C LEU A 72 1.92 0.60 8.15
N ARG A 73 1.97 -0.64 8.64
CA ARG A 73 1.55 -0.97 10.02
C ARG A 73 2.40 -0.21 11.03
N SER A 74 3.72 -0.28 10.90
CA SER A 74 4.64 0.38 11.84
C SER A 74 4.51 1.90 11.81
N GLY A 75 4.14 2.47 10.65
CA GLY A 75 3.83 3.89 10.49
C GLY A 75 2.45 4.33 11.00
N GLY A 76 1.62 3.40 11.49
CA GLY A 76 0.26 3.64 11.95
C GLY A 76 -0.71 4.00 10.81
N ILE A 77 -0.39 3.64 9.57
CA ILE A 77 -1.17 3.95 8.38
C ILE A 77 -2.30 2.93 8.18
N ILE A 78 -2.02 1.67 8.47
CA ILE A 78 -3.00 0.59 8.50
C ILE A 78 -3.10 0.02 9.90
N ARG A 79 -4.26 -0.53 10.23
CA ARG A 79 -4.51 -1.23 11.49
C ARG A 79 -4.98 -2.66 11.23
N HIS A 80 -4.59 -3.56 12.12
CA HIS A 80 -5.04 -4.95 12.08
C HIS A 80 -6.52 -5.01 12.47
N THR A 81 -7.34 -5.71 11.71
CA THR A 81 -8.80 -5.82 11.98
C THR A 81 -9.14 -6.90 13.03
N GLY A 82 -8.16 -7.72 13.40
CA GLY A 82 -8.35 -8.90 14.26
C GLY A 82 -8.66 -10.18 13.47
N ARG A 83 -9.00 -10.06 12.18
CA ARG A 83 -9.28 -11.19 11.30
C ARG A 83 -8.05 -11.65 10.54
N THR A 84 -8.08 -12.91 10.12
CA THR A 84 -7.08 -13.50 9.20
C THR A 84 -7.75 -14.32 8.12
N VAL A 85 -7.10 -14.43 6.96
CA VAL A 85 -7.50 -15.28 5.83
C VAL A 85 -6.34 -16.22 5.46
N PRO A 86 -6.60 -17.42 4.92
CA PRO A 86 -5.52 -18.26 4.40
C PRO A 86 -4.90 -17.60 3.15
N SER A 87 -3.57 -17.67 3.04
CA SER A 87 -2.87 -17.22 1.83
C SER A 87 -3.21 -18.10 0.63
N THR A 88 -3.52 -17.49 -0.50
CA THR A 88 -3.78 -18.20 -1.77
C THR A 88 -2.50 -18.53 -2.56
N SER A 89 -1.35 -18.00 -2.12
CA SER A 89 -0.06 -18.31 -2.73
C SER A 89 0.40 -19.73 -2.37
N LEU A 90 0.63 -20.58 -3.38
CA LEU A 90 1.06 -21.96 -3.21
C LEU A 90 2.32 -22.09 -2.34
N ALA A 91 3.30 -21.19 -2.52
CA ALA A 91 4.57 -21.20 -1.78
C ALA A 91 4.42 -21.02 -0.26
N THR A 92 3.27 -20.49 0.18
CA THR A 92 3.01 -20.22 1.59
C THR A 92 2.21 -21.31 2.28
N HIS A 93 1.83 -22.38 1.58
CA HIS A 93 1.06 -23.50 2.14
C HIS A 93 -0.16 -23.06 2.98
N GLY A 94 -0.86 -22.00 2.56
CA GLY A 94 -2.05 -21.52 3.26
C GLY A 94 -1.77 -20.76 4.57
N HIS A 95 -0.55 -20.26 4.79
CA HIS A 95 -0.23 -19.43 5.97
C HIS A 95 -1.27 -18.32 6.19
N ARG A 96 -1.57 -18.03 7.47
CA ARG A 96 -2.53 -17.00 7.84
C ARG A 96 -2.00 -15.62 7.48
N LEU A 97 -2.79 -14.88 6.71
CA LEU A 97 -2.58 -13.48 6.39
C LEU A 97 -3.50 -12.63 7.25
N ALA A 98 -2.94 -11.58 7.83
CA ALA A 98 -3.72 -10.54 8.48
C ALA A 98 -4.63 -9.82 7.48
N VAL A 99 -5.82 -9.45 7.96
CA VAL A 99 -6.71 -8.50 7.28
C VAL A 99 -6.52 -7.12 7.90
N TRP A 100 -6.27 -6.14 7.04
CA TRP A 100 -5.94 -4.76 7.36
C TRP A 100 -7.03 -3.83 6.89
N GLU A 101 -7.06 -2.65 7.50
CA GLU A 101 -7.85 -1.51 7.02
C GLU A 101 -7.02 -0.23 7.21
N LEU A 102 -7.37 0.83 6.48
CA LEU A 102 -6.76 2.14 6.72
C LEU A 102 -7.13 2.63 8.14
N SER A 103 -6.14 3.17 8.84
CA SER A 103 -6.39 3.97 10.05
C SER A 103 -6.95 5.34 9.68
N ASP A 104 -7.38 6.15 10.66
CA ASP A 104 -7.75 7.55 10.40
C ASP A 104 -6.59 8.33 9.75
N LYS A 105 -5.36 8.05 10.18
CA LYS A 105 -4.16 8.63 9.58
C LYS A 105 -3.96 8.18 8.14
N GLY A 106 -4.15 6.89 7.85
CA GLY A 106 -4.06 6.36 6.49
C GLY A 106 -5.14 6.88 5.56
N ARG A 107 -6.38 7.03 6.04
CA ARG A 107 -7.48 7.63 5.28
C ARG A 107 -7.18 9.07 4.88
N ARG A 108 -6.71 9.90 5.83
CA ARG A 108 -6.32 11.29 5.55
C ARG A 108 -5.23 11.34 4.49
N LEU A 109 -4.19 10.52 4.65
CA LEU A 109 -3.09 10.43 3.67
C LEU A 109 -3.58 10.05 2.27
N ALA A 110 -4.49 9.08 2.16
CA ALA A 110 -5.05 8.65 0.87
C ALA A 110 -5.88 9.76 0.18
N VAL A 111 -6.65 10.53 0.96
CA VAL A 111 -7.43 11.67 0.45
C VAL A 111 -6.50 12.79 -0.03
N GLU A 112 -5.51 13.16 0.77
CA GLU A 112 -4.54 14.22 0.42
C GLU A 112 -3.79 13.91 -0.89
N ARG A 113 -3.40 12.65 -1.10
CA ARG A 113 -2.77 12.19 -2.35
C ARG A 113 -3.72 12.29 -3.54
N THR A 114 -4.97 11.87 -3.38
CA THR A 114 -5.97 11.97 -4.46
C THR A 114 -6.20 13.42 -4.88
N ALA A 115 -6.33 14.33 -3.92
CA ALA A 115 -6.55 15.76 -4.20
C ALA A 115 -5.37 16.39 -4.96
N ARG A 116 -4.13 15.99 -4.66
CA ARG A 116 -2.93 16.45 -5.37
C ARG A 116 -2.83 15.91 -6.79
N ALA A 117 -3.17 14.64 -7.00
CA ALA A 117 -3.25 14.06 -8.34
C ALA A 117 -4.27 14.81 -9.22
N GLN A 118 -5.45 15.10 -8.69
CA GLN A 118 -6.51 15.81 -9.40
C GLN A 118 -6.15 17.27 -9.71
N GLY A 119 -5.49 17.98 -8.79
CA GLY A 119 -5.07 19.37 -8.99
C GLY A 119 -3.93 19.55 -10.01
N ARG A 120 -3.23 18.48 -10.39
CA ARG A 120 -2.19 18.49 -11.44
C ARG A 120 -2.70 18.13 -12.83
N ALA A 121 -3.87 17.53 -12.93
CA ALA A 121 -4.50 17.17 -14.21
C ALA A 121 -5.35 18.31 -14.81
N ALA A 122 -5.34 19.49 -14.17
CA ALA A 122 -6.13 20.68 -14.54
C ALA A 122 -5.25 21.79 -15.13
#